data_AF-A0A942IHB3-F1
#
_entry.id   AF-A0A942IHB3-F1
#
_cell.length_a   1.000
_cell.length_b   1.000
_cell.length_c   1.000
_cell.angle_alpha   90.00
_cell.angle_beta   90.00
_cell.angle_gamma   90.00
#
_symmetry.space_group_name_H-M   'P 1'
#
loop_
_entity.id
_entity.type
_entity.pdbx_description
1 polymer ?
#
loop_
_entity_poly.entity_id
_entity_poly.type
_entity_poly.pdbx_seq_one_letter_code
_entity_poly.pdbx_strand_id
1 'polypeptide(L)'
;MVWYLMAELGNPREVVTISFAHRGVIHLDTKFNIVGKNVALFARKSFQPDTVRWLERHFDLIEATDEETCGIEINALALGGNQVIVQEKSEPLRSARGLTHTVSPPSWVPISDRPRRRVLWYKNMIPLD
;
A
#
# COMPACT_ATOMS: atom_id res chain seq x y z
N MET A 1 -3.37 24.23 -2.78
CA MET A 1 -2.32 23.42 -2.15
C MET A 1 -2.19 23.92 -0.72
N VAL A 2 -2.67 23.15 0.26
CA VAL A 2 -2.68 23.54 1.68
C VAL A 2 -1.66 22.64 2.38
N TRP A 3 -0.59 23.25 2.86
CA TRP A 3 0.42 22.58 3.68
C TRP A 3 -0.09 22.53 5.12
N TYR A 4 -0.47 21.36 5.63
CA TYR A 4 -0.71 21.22 7.06
C TYR A 4 0.64 21.13 7.77
N LEU A 5 0.92 22.10 8.66
CA LEU A 5 2.20 22.22 9.36
C LEU A 5 2.36 21.09 10.41
N MET A 6 2.84 19.92 9.98
CA MET A 6 3.50 18.97 10.90
C MET A 6 4.69 19.63 11.63
N ALA A 7 5.29 20.65 11.00
CA ALA A 7 6.33 21.48 11.59
C ALA A 7 5.88 22.25 12.85
N GLU A 8 4.61 22.65 12.96
CA GLU A 8 4.06 23.25 14.19
C GLU A 8 4.05 22.26 15.36
N LEU A 9 4.02 20.96 15.06
CA LEU A 9 4.12 19.88 16.04
C LEU A 9 5.56 19.38 16.23
N GLY A 10 6.56 20.10 15.70
CA GLY A 10 7.98 19.72 15.79
C GLY A 10 8.36 18.50 14.97
N ASN A 11 7.49 18.04 14.05
CA ASN A 11 7.78 16.91 13.17
C ASN A 11 8.35 17.43 11.84
N PRO A 12 9.59 17.04 11.47
CA PRO A 12 10.23 17.54 10.25
C PRO A 12 9.61 16.96 8.96
N ARG A 13 8.64 16.04 9.07
CA ARG A 13 7.99 15.41 7.93
C ARG A 13 6.96 16.34 7.29
N GLU A 14 6.91 16.29 5.97
CA GLU A 14 5.95 17.02 5.15
C GLU A 14 4.70 16.18 4.89
N VAL A 15 3.52 16.81 4.90
CA VAL A 15 2.27 16.19 4.44
C VAL A 15 2.00 16.60 3.01
N VAL A 16 2.10 15.65 2.09
CA VAL A 16 1.78 15.86 0.68
C VAL A 16 0.35 15.43 0.41
N THR A 17 -0.48 16.35 -0.06
CA THR A 17 -1.84 16.05 -0.49
C THR A 17 -1.84 15.48 -1.90
N ILE A 18 -2.50 14.34 -2.10
CA ILE A 18 -2.66 13.67 -3.39
C ILE A 18 -4.10 13.77 -3.87
N SER A 19 -4.30 13.93 -5.18
CA SER A 19 -5.64 14.07 -5.78
C SER A 19 -6.08 12.78 -6.43
N PHE A 20 -7.26 12.30 -6.04
CA PHE A 20 -7.88 11.11 -6.63
C PHE A 20 -8.67 11.46 -7.90
N ALA A 21 -8.77 10.49 -8.80
CA ALA A 21 -9.60 10.59 -10.01
C ALA A 21 -11.11 10.54 -9.71
N HIS A 22 -11.49 10.00 -8.56
CA HIS A 22 -12.87 9.80 -8.14
C HIS A 22 -13.09 10.18 -6.68
N ARG A 23 -14.36 10.40 -6.32
CA ARG A 23 -14.80 10.68 -4.93
C ARG A 23 -15.00 9.37 -4.15
N GLY A 24 -15.16 9.49 -2.82
CA GLY A 24 -15.48 8.36 -1.96
C GLY A 24 -14.28 7.46 -1.63
N VAL A 25 -13.05 7.93 -1.87
CA VAL A 25 -11.85 7.22 -1.42
C VAL A 25 -11.67 7.43 0.08
N ILE A 26 -11.65 6.33 0.84
CA ILE A 26 -11.52 6.35 2.30
C ILE A 26 -10.10 5.98 2.73
N HIS A 27 -9.50 4.97 2.09
CA HIS A 27 -8.21 4.40 2.50
C HIS A 27 -7.18 4.45 1.37
N LEU A 28 -6.11 5.22 1.59
CA LEU A 28 -5.00 5.37 0.64
C LEU A 28 -4.31 4.04 0.35
N ASP A 29 -4.11 3.22 1.36
CA ASP A 29 -3.34 1.97 1.27
C ASP A 29 -4.03 0.84 0.49
N THR A 30 -5.23 1.10 -0.04
CA THR A 30 -5.92 0.24 -1.02
C THR A 30 -5.79 0.77 -2.46
N LYS A 31 -5.04 1.85 -2.64
CA LYS A 31 -4.88 2.60 -3.89
C LYS A 31 -3.41 2.89 -4.17
N PHE A 32 -2.62 3.17 -3.15
CA PHE A 32 -1.18 3.37 -3.17
C PHE A 32 -0.55 2.87 -1.86
N ASN A 33 0.38 1.94 -1.95
CA ASN A 33 0.98 1.29 -0.78
C ASN A 33 2.49 1.18 -0.97
N ILE A 34 3.26 1.86 -0.10
CA ILE A 34 4.71 1.83 -0.11
C ILE A 34 5.16 0.53 0.54
N VAL A 35 5.91 -0.28 -0.22
CA VAL A 35 6.27 -1.65 0.20
C VAL A 35 7.78 -1.87 0.34
N GLY A 36 8.58 -0.88 -0.04
CA GLY A 36 10.03 -0.91 0.12
C GLY A 36 10.63 0.48 0.07
N LYS A 37 11.97 0.56 0.12
CA LYS A 37 12.69 1.81 -0.06
C LYS A 37 12.46 2.32 -1.47
N ASN A 38 11.61 3.34 -1.60
CA ASN A 38 11.15 3.94 -2.85
C ASN A 38 10.30 3.01 -3.75
N VAL A 39 9.89 1.82 -3.32
CA VAL A 39 9.02 0.94 -4.12
C VAL A 39 7.58 1.02 -3.64
N ALA A 40 6.63 1.20 -4.55
CA ALA A 40 5.22 1.28 -4.18
C ALA A 40 4.29 0.57 -5.18
N LEU A 41 3.26 -0.08 -4.63
CA LEU A 41 2.15 -0.65 -5.39
C LEU A 41 1.10 0.44 -5.62
N PHE A 42 0.53 0.55 -6.82
CA PHE A 42 -0.51 1.55 -7.06
C PHE A 42 -1.57 1.13 -8.08
N ALA A 43 -2.78 1.64 -7.90
CA ALA A 43 -3.89 1.52 -8.83
C ALA A 43 -3.98 2.79 -9.69
N ARG A 44 -3.41 2.78 -10.91
CA ARG A 44 -3.30 3.96 -11.78
C ARG A 44 -4.60 4.74 -11.96
N LYS A 45 -5.72 4.04 -12.18
CA LYS A 45 -7.05 4.64 -12.38
C LYS A 45 -7.61 5.38 -11.16
N SER A 46 -6.96 5.25 -10.01
CA SER A 46 -7.37 5.93 -8.78
C SER A 46 -6.89 7.38 -8.72
N PHE A 47 -5.90 7.76 -9.52
CA PHE A 47 -5.20 9.03 -9.37
C PHE A 47 -5.35 9.90 -10.62
N GLN A 48 -5.35 11.22 -10.41
CA GLN A 48 -5.27 12.18 -11.51
C GLN A 48 -3.89 12.07 -12.20
N PRO A 49 -3.79 12.38 -13.51
CA PRO A 49 -2.52 12.28 -14.24
C PRO A 49 -1.35 13.01 -13.57
N ASP A 50 -1.60 14.18 -12.99
CA ASP A 50 -0.58 14.98 -12.30
C ASP A 50 -0.08 14.31 -11.02
N THR A 51 -0.98 13.62 -10.31
CA THR A 51 -0.62 12.83 -9.14
C THR A 51 0.19 11.60 -9.55
N VAL A 52 -0.18 10.93 -10.64
CA VAL A 52 0.61 9.80 -11.18
C VAL A 52 2.03 10.25 -11.53
N ARG A 53 2.19 11.38 -12.25
CA ARG A 53 3.52 11.93 -12.57
C ARG A 53 4.30 12.38 -11.33
N TRP A 54 3.62 12.77 -10.26
CA TRP A 54 4.29 13.03 -8.99
C TRP A 54 4.78 11.71 -8.37
N LEU A 55 3.93 10.68 -8.29
CA LEU A 55 4.30 9.38 -7.74
C LEU A 55 5.47 8.74 -8.51
N GLU A 56 5.45 8.78 -9.84
CA GLU A 56 6.52 8.24 -10.72
C GLU A 56 7.88 8.92 -10.49
N ARG A 57 7.90 10.16 -9.99
CA ARG A 57 9.15 10.89 -9.67
C ARG A 57 9.73 10.52 -8.30
N HIS A 58 8.92 9.96 -7.41
CA HIS A 58 9.31 9.69 -6.02
C HIS A 58 9.42 8.20 -5.71
N PHE A 59 8.81 7.34 -6.54
CA PHE A 59 8.73 5.91 -6.32
C PHE A 59 8.91 5.11 -7.61
N ASP A 60 9.55 3.95 -7.47
CA ASP A 60 9.50 2.84 -8.41
C ASP A 60 8.11 2.18 -8.31
N LEU A 61 7.23 2.52 -9.24
CA LEU A 61 5.83 2.11 -9.21
C LEU A 61 5.62 0.72 -9.83
N ILE A 62 4.89 -0.11 -9.10
CA ILE A 62 4.34 -1.39 -9.57
C ILE A 62 2.83 -1.20 -9.72
N GLU A 63 2.36 -1.18 -10.96
CA GLU A 63 0.94 -1.02 -11.27
C GLU A 63 0.20 -2.33 -10.98
N ALA A 64 -0.86 -2.24 -10.18
CA ALA A 64 -1.79 -3.34 -9.98
C ALA A 64 -2.84 -3.35 -11.10
N THR A 65 -3.26 -4.56 -11.46
CA THR A 65 -4.38 -4.77 -12.39
C THR A 65 -5.70 -4.26 -11.80
N ASP A 66 -6.72 -4.14 -12.66
CA ASP A 66 -8.06 -3.77 -12.20
C ASP A 66 -8.63 -4.84 -11.25
N GLU A 67 -8.35 -6.11 -11.54
CA GLU A 67 -8.74 -7.27 -10.73
C GLU A 67 -8.11 -7.21 -9.33
N GLU A 68 -6.78 -7.00 -9.26
CA GLU A 68 -6.04 -6.84 -8.01
C GLU A 68 -6.53 -5.62 -7.23
N THR A 69 -6.84 -4.52 -7.92
CA THR A 69 -7.38 -3.30 -7.31
C THR A 69 -8.76 -3.56 -6.69
N CYS A 70 -9.65 -4.23 -7.42
CA CYS A 70 -10.98 -4.60 -6.95
C CYS A 70 -10.91 -5.59 -5.78
N GLY A 71 -9.94 -6.50 -5.79
CA GLY A 71 -9.67 -7.46 -4.72
C GLY A 71 -8.95 -6.88 -3.50
N ILE A 72 -8.60 -5.59 -3.51
CA ILE A 72 -7.83 -4.90 -2.46
C ILE A 72 -6.44 -5.56 -2.26
N GLU A 73 -5.88 -6.14 -3.32
CA GLU A 73 -4.63 -6.90 -3.27
C GLU A 73 -3.40 -6.00 -3.11
N ILE A 74 -3.54 -4.71 -3.48
CA ILE A 74 -2.57 -3.63 -3.20
C ILE A 74 -2.31 -3.46 -1.70
N ASN A 75 -3.22 -3.92 -0.83
CA ASN A 75 -3.09 -3.83 0.62
C ASN A 75 -2.10 -4.87 1.19
N ALA A 76 -0.90 -4.92 0.59
CA ALA A 76 0.22 -5.71 1.06
C ALA A 76 0.77 -5.18 2.40
N LEU A 77 1.39 -6.08 3.16
CA LEU A 77 2.15 -5.72 4.35
C LEU A 77 3.64 -5.85 4.06
N ALA A 78 4.39 -4.77 4.14
CA ALA A 78 5.84 -4.84 4.10
C ALA A 78 6.40 -5.31 5.45
N LEU A 79 7.41 -6.17 5.41
CA LEU A 79 8.14 -6.67 6.59
C LEU A 79 9.53 -6.04 6.74
N GLY A 80 9.96 -5.24 5.75
CA GLY A 80 11.34 -4.76 5.64
C GLY A 80 12.22 -5.69 4.80
N GLY A 81 13.41 -5.23 4.42
CA GLY A 81 14.33 -6.02 3.59
C GLY A 81 13.74 -6.48 2.24
N ASN A 82 12.87 -5.67 1.65
CA ASN A 82 12.09 -5.96 0.44
C ASN A 82 11.16 -7.18 0.56
N GLN A 83 10.84 -7.63 1.78
CA GLN A 83 9.88 -8.69 2.02
C GLN A 83 8.46 -8.12 2.15
N VAL A 84 7.51 -8.75 1.46
CA VAL A 84 6.11 -8.36 1.46
C VAL A 84 5.20 -9.57 1.67
N ILE A 85 4.12 -9.37 2.42
CA ILE A 85 3.00 -10.31 2.49
C ILE A 85 1.91 -9.84 1.55
N VAL A 86 1.53 -10.68 0.61
CA VAL A 86 0.48 -10.44 -0.39
C VAL A 86 -0.55 -11.56 -0.36
N GLN A 87 -1.73 -11.32 -0.95
CA GLN A 87 -2.73 -12.37 -1.11
C GLN A 87 -2.22 -13.42 -2.11
N GLU A 88 -2.56 -14.69 -1.90
CA GLU A 88 -2.16 -15.81 -2.75
C GLU A 88 -2.44 -15.61 -4.24
N LYS A 89 -3.63 -15.08 -4.53
CA LYS A 89 -4.15 -14.84 -5.87
C LYS A 89 -3.50 -13.67 -6.63
N SER A 90 -2.66 -12.86 -5.97
CA SER A 90 -2.03 -11.68 -6.58
C SER A 90 -0.81 -12.09 -7.43
N GLU A 91 -1.00 -12.92 -8.46
CA GLU A 91 0.08 -13.47 -9.28
C GLU A 91 0.95 -12.39 -9.95
N PRO A 92 0.38 -11.32 -10.56
CA PRO A 92 1.17 -10.21 -11.10
C PRO A 92 2.00 -9.50 -10.03
N LEU A 93 1.39 -9.12 -8.90
CA LEU A 93 2.10 -8.48 -7.79
C LEU A 93 3.20 -9.37 -7.16
N ARG A 94 2.99 -10.68 -7.08
CA ARG A 94 4.01 -11.65 -6.61
C ARG A 94 5.19 -11.76 -7.55
N SER A 95 4.98 -11.49 -8.84
CA SER A 95 6.04 -11.57 -9.85
C SER A 95 6.79 -10.24 -10.01
N ALA A 96 6.40 -9.21 -9.26
CA ALA A 96 7.01 -7.90 -9.33
C ALA A 96 8.48 -7.95 -8.90
N ARG A 97 9.36 -7.41 -9.75
CA ARG A 97 10.81 -7.42 -9.52
C ARG A 97 11.15 -6.65 -8.25
N GLY A 98 12.16 -7.15 -7.53
CA GLY A 98 12.70 -6.46 -6.36
C GLY A 98 11.93 -6.70 -5.07
N LEU A 99 10.89 -7.53 -5.06
CA LEU A 99 10.15 -7.95 -3.87
C LEU A 99 10.32 -9.45 -3.62
N THR A 100 10.43 -9.84 -2.35
CA THR A 100 10.33 -11.24 -1.91
C THR A 100 8.97 -11.42 -1.25
N HIS A 101 8.13 -12.29 -1.79
CA HIS A 101 6.77 -12.47 -1.28
C HIS A 101 6.64 -13.66 -0.32
N THR A 102 5.86 -13.45 0.73
CA THR A 102 5.20 -14.51 1.48
C THR A 102 3.71 -14.46 1.20
N VAL A 103 3.11 -15.62 0.94
CA VAL A 103 1.68 -15.71 0.67
C VAL A 103 0.92 -15.79 1.99
N SER A 104 -0.04 -14.88 2.20
CA SER A 104 -1.05 -15.08 3.24
C SER A 104 -2.06 -16.12 2.76
N PRO A 105 -2.46 -17.10 3.60
CA PRO A 105 -3.55 -18.01 3.27
C PRO A 105 -4.85 -17.22 2.99
N PRO A 106 -5.79 -17.78 2.20
CA PRO A 106 -7.01 -17.11 1.81
C PRO A 106 -7.77 -16.60 3.05
N SER A 107 -8.15 -15.33 3.01
CA SER A 107 -8.59 -14.58 4.19
C SER A 107 -10.03 -14.88 4.64
N TRP A 108 -10.75 -15.77 3.96
CA TRP A 108 -12.11 -16.17 4.35
C TRP A 108 -12.14 -17.41 5.24
N VAL A 109 -11.69 -17.22 6.48
CA VAL A 109 -12.13 -18.04 7.63
C VAL A 109 -12.98 -17.11 8.50
N PRO A 110 -14.27 -17.45 8.76
CA PRO A 110 -15.12 -16.71 9.68
C PRO A 110 -14.37 -16.43 10.99
N ILE A 111 -14.53 -15.23 11.56
CA ILE A 111 -13.85 -14.87 12.83
C ILE A 111 -14.15 -15.90 13.93
N SER A 112 -15.31 -16.56 13.89
CA SER A 112 -15.71 -17.66 14.78
C SER A 112 -14.81 -18.88 14.71
N ASP A 113 -14.19 -19.13 13.56
CA ASP A 113 -13.53 -20.39 13.23
C ASP A 113 -12.00 -20.25 13.24
N ARG A 114 -11.48 -19.05 13.53
CA ARG A 114 -10.04 -18.83 13.66
C ARG A 114 -9.57 -19.39 15.01
N PRO A 115 -8.56 -20.29 15.03
CA PRO A 115 -7.96 -20.69 16.29
C PRO A 115 -7.46 -19.44 17.01
N ARG A 116 -7.69 -19.33 18.33
CA ARG A 116 -7.26 -18.22 19.19
C ARG A 116 -5.72 -18.17 19.29
N ARG A 117 -5.02 -17.91 18.19
CA ARG A 117 -3.63 -17.48 18.20
C ARG A 117 -3.65 -15.96 18.23
N ARG A 118 -2.92 -15.37 19.18
CA ARG A 118 -2.72 -13.92 19.28
C ARG A 118 -1.91 -13.45 18.07
N VAL A 119 -2.55 -13.23 16.94
CA VAL A 119 -1.95 -12.46 15.83
C VAL A 119 -2.95 -11.38 15.47
N LEU A 120 -2.82 -10.25 16.17
CA LEU A 120 -3.50 -9.02 15.83
C LEU A 120 -2.70 -8.38 14.69
N TRP A 121 -3.22 -8.45 13.47
CA TRP A 121 -2.65 -7.74 12.33
C TRP A 121 -3.00 -6.25 12.47
N TYR A 122 -2.19 -5.52 13.24
CA TYR A 122 -2.26 -4.06 13.32
C TYR A 122 -1.15 -3.51 12.41
N LYS A 123 -1.53 -2.78 11.36
CA LYS A 123 -0.59 -2.13 10.42
C LYS A 123 0.08 -0.96 11.15
N ASN A 124 1.12 -1.26 11.91
CA ASN A 124 2.00 -0.25 12.49
C ASN A 124 2.86 0.37 11.40
N MET A 125 2.95 1.70 11.40
CA MET A 125 3.86 2.45 10.55
C MET A 125 5.28 1.94 10.76
N ILE A 126 5.88 1.43 9.69
CA ILE A 126 7.29 1.05 9.65
C ILE A 126 8.10 2.37 9.72
N PRO A 127 9.01 2.54 10.69
CA PRO A 127 9.99 3.61 10.63
C PRO A 127 10.87 3.37 9.39
N LEU A 128 10.91 4.33 8.48
CA LEU A 128 11.93 4.36 7.45
C LEU A 128 13.17 4.99 8.08
N ASP A 129 14.15 4.13 8.37
CA ASP A 129 15.50 4.52 8.80
C ASP A 129 16.28 5.18 7.65
#